data_AF-A0AAU9JPW9-F1
#
_entry.id   AF-A0AAU9JPW9-F1
#
_cell.length_a   1.000
_cell.length_b   1.000
_cell.length_c   1.000
_cell.angle_alpha   90.00
_cell.angle_beta   90.00
_cell.angle_gamma   90.00
#
_symmetry.space_group_name_H-M   'P 1'
#
loop_
_entity.id
_entity.type
_entity.pdbx_description
1 polymer ?
#
loop_
_entity_poly.entity_id
_entity_poly.type
_entity_poly.pdbx_seq_one_letter_code
_entity_poly.pdbx_strand_id
1 'polypeptide(L)'
;MSSSSKKTRGSIYHRLYKNTKQALSRSLSSSESGSFKKTTSTNSTPKLKTDFYAKGLKFKQETMKIIEIERKKIEDERKKNETFRPTIDKASKQMLRRPNLKAEDLLIEAGKTYKSHISELKEAKQNAELSECSFKPTISGSRTSRSRSSSRDVYSDLYNDAGERRSRNSSLSEQSTSQCSFRPRIQSHIRNSSESKEAIFERLYNSKKKFYEDMKARKKQLESLEASVDQTNGQELFHPTINNGSRTSRSRNGSIWDYLYSLKDNQTAKQQENLEKTQKFWEASSTAKKVCEESQKIFRNFQRKQLEQLFKSLDYDSDGLISSNSIKIEHLDVKSIVILTPYLNFLEESKEENDFDRFMEHMGELMQSLNVEDKAHLLKKEAKPVVEEKIVLINPRSAKLAEKRRSSMPQDVYERLMWTAQLKELKASKLKLMREQAELEGCTFQPSSGRKRKK
;
A
#
# COMPACT_ATOMS: atom_id res chain seq x y z
N MET A 1 -52.18 48.29 -27.18
CA MET A 1 -51.34 47.48 -26.27
C MET A 1 -51.36 46.05 -26.76
N SER A 2 -50.26 45.52 -27.29
CA SER A 2 -50.17 44.15 -27.80
C SER A 2 -48.94 43.49 -27.20
N SER A 3 -49.14 42.57 -26.27
CA SER A 3 -48.10 41.84 -25.55
C SER A 3 -47.76 40.55 -26.30
N SER A 4 -46.59 40.51 -26.94
CA SER A 4 -46.09 39.29 -27.60
C SER A 4 -45.58 38.29 -26.56
N SER A 5 -46.27 37.16 -26.43
CA SER A 5 -45.86 36.01 -25.62
C SER A 5 -44.63 35.32 -26.25
N LYS A 6 -43.47 35.44 -25.59
CA LYS A 6 -42.25 34.72 -25.97
C LYS A 6 -42.36 33.25 -25.52
N LYS A 7 -42.60 32.34 -26.47
CA LYS A 7 -42.52 30.89 -26.25
C LYS A 7 -41.09 30.50 -25.87
N THR A 8 -40.90 30.08 -24.62
CA THR A 8 -39.64 29.52 -24.12
C THR A 8 -39.26 28.29 -24.93
N ARG A 9 -38.09 28.34 -25.58
CA ARG A 9 -37.49 27.18 -26.25
C ARG A 9 -37.16 26.16 -25.15
N GLY A 10 -37.89 25.05 -25.13
CA GLY A 10 -37.69 23.97 -24.16
C GLY A 10 -36.24 23.49 -24.10
N SER A 11 -35.85 23.03 -22.91
CA SER A 11 -34.52 22.50 -22.58
C SER A 11 -33.97 21.57 -23.66
N ILE A 12 -32.68 21.70 -23.97
CA ILE A 12 -31.91 20.89 -24.92
C ILE A 12 -32.15 19.38 -24.69
N TYR A 13 -32.35 18.98 -23.44
CA TYR A 13 -32.69 17.61 -23.04
C TYR A 13 -33.95 17.08 -23.71
N HIS A 14 -34.97 17.93 -23.88
CA HIS A 14 -36.24 17.53 -24.48
C HIS A 14 -36.14 17.32 -26.00
N ARG A 15 -35.22 18.04 -26.68
CA ARG A 15 -34.94 17.83 -28.11
C ARG A 15 -34.20 16.52 -28.37
N LEU A 16 -33.23 16.17 -27.55
CA LEU A 16 -32.46 14.93 -27.71
C LEU A 16 -33.34 13.69 -27.48
N TYR A 17 -34.21 13.74 -26.47
CA TYR A 17 -35.12 12.63 -26.16
C TYR A 17 -36.17 12.39 -27.26
N LYS A 18 -36.62 13.43 -27.96
CA LYS A 18 -37.61 13.29 -29.04
C LYS A 18 -36.99 12.68 -30.32
N ASN A 19 -35.73 12.98 -30.60
CA ASN A 19 -35.03 12.48 -31.79
C ASN A 19 -34.69 10.98 -31.68
N THR A 20 -34.31 10.49 -30.50
CA THR A 20 -33.99 9.05 -30.31
C THR A 20 -35.23 8.18 -30.44
N LYS A 21 -36.39 8.64 -29.96
CA LYS A 21 -37.65 7.91 -30.07
C LYS A 21 -38.17 7.79 -31.51
N GLN A 22 -37.86 8.78 -32.36
CA GLN A 22 -38.26 8.79 -33.76
C GLN A 22 -37.34 7.97 -34.67
N ALA A 23 -36.09 7.72 -34.24
CA ALA A 23 -35.16 6.83 -34.94
C ALA A 23 -35.51 5.34 -34.73
N LEU A 24 -35.92 4.95 -33.52
CA LEU A 24 -36.31 3.56 -33.22
C LEU A 24 -37.59 3.12 -33.94
N SER A 25 -38.53 4.02 -34.21
CA SER A 25 -39.77 3.66 -34.91
C SER A 25 -39.58 3.45 -36.42
N ARG A 26 -38.48 3.93 -37.01
CA ARG A 26 -38.20 3.76 -38.45
C ARG A 26 -37.48 2.45 -38.78
N SER A 27 -36.79 1.81 -37.84
CA SER A 27 -36.06 0.56 -38.10
C SER A 27 -36.92 -0.70 -37.98
N LEU A 28 -38.15 -0.58 -37.49
CA LEU A 28 -39.05 -1.73 -37.26
C LEU A 28 -40.08 -1.95 -38.38
N SER A 29 -40.21 -1.04 -39.34
CA SER A 29 -41.25 -1.13 -40.39
C SER A 29 -40.75 -1.58 -41.77
N SER A 30 -39.48 -1.97 -41.92
CA SER A 30 -38.89 -2.30 -43.24
C SER A 30 -38.70 -3.79 -43.54
N SER A 31 -39.37 -4.70 -42.81
CA SER A 31 -39.13 -6.16 -42.95
C SER A 31 -40.35 -7.02 -43.30
N GLU A 32 -41.38 -6.45 -43.94
CA GLU A 32 -42.51 -7.25 -44.46
C GLU A 32 -42.92 -6.80 -45.87
N SER A 33 -42.41 -7.49 -46.91
CA SER A 33 -43.09 -7.70 -48.21
C SER A 33 -42.16 -8.40 -49.21
N GLY A 34 -42.08 -9.73 -49.12
CA GLY A 34 -41.41 -10.58 -50.11
C GLY A 34 -42.24 -11.83 -50.39
N SER A 35 -43.21 -11.71 -51.29
CA SER A 35 -44.13 -12.78 -51.68
C SER A 35 -43.46 -13.80 -52.60
N PHE A 36 -42.98 -14.91 -52.03
CA PHE A 36 -42.51 -16.05 -52.83
C PHE A 36 -43.69 -16.92 -53.27
N LYS A 37 -43.96 -16.88 -54.58
CA LYS A 37 -44.91 -17.77 -55.28
C LYS A 37 -44.43 -19.22 -55.14
N LYS A 38 -45.26 -20.07 -54.53
CA LYS A 38 -45.07 -21.53 -54.48
C LYS A 38 -45.36 -22.13 -55.86
N THR A 39 -44.32 -22.53 -56.58
CA THR A 39 -44.44 -23.47 -57.70
C THR A 39 -44.22 -24.88 -57.17
N THR A 40 -45.29 -25.67 -57.14
CA THR A 40 -45.28 -27.12 -56.94
C THR A 40 -44.70 -27.79 -58.19
N SER A 41 -43.54 -28.44 -58.07
CA SER A 41 -42.97 -29.27 -59.14
C SER A 41 -42.22 -30.47 -58.54
N THR A 42 -42.95 -31.57 -58.50
CA THR A 42 -42.58 -32.97 -58.79
C THR A 42 -41.09 -33.36 -58.81
N ASN A 43 -40.77 -34.32 -57.95
CA ASN A 43 -39.77 -35.38 -58.12
C ASN A 43 -38.39 -34.98 -58.67
N SER A 44 -37.68 -34.10 -57.94
CA SER A 44 -36.23 -34.01 -58.12
C SER A 44 -35.54 -35.13 -57.34
N THR A 45 -34.81 -35.94 -58.10
CA THR A 45 -34.01 -37.08 -57.66
C THR A 45 -33.20 -36.78 -56.39
N PRO A 46 -33.13 -37.70 -55.41
CA PRO A 46 -32.45 -37.48 -54.13
C PRO A 46 -30.96 -37.10 -54.26
N LYS A 47 -30.33 -37.41 -55.39
CA LYS A 47 -28.92 -37.07 -55.68
C LYS A 47 -28.64 -35.55 -55.77
N LEU A 48 -29.59 -34.75 -56.25
CA LEU A 48 -29.34 -33.31 -56.44
C LEU A 48 -29.31 -32.56 -55.10
N LYS A 49 -30.15 -32.97 -54.14
CA LYS A 49 -30.17 -32.38 -52.80
C LYS A 49 -28.92 -32.72 -52.00
N THR A 50 -28.39 -33.94 -52.15
CA THR A 50 -27.13 -34.35 -51.52
C THR A 50 -25.94 -33.57 -52.07
N ASP A 51 -25.93 -33.28 -53.38
CA ASP A 51 -24.84 -32.53 -54.00
C ASP A 51 -24.81 -31.06 -53.56
N PHE A 52 -25.98 -30.40 -53.44
CA PHE A 52 -26.05 -29.04 -52.91
C PHE A 52 -25.64 -28.97 -51.44
N TYR A 53 -25.98 -29.97 -50.63
CA TYR A 53 -25.56 -30.03 -49.23
C TYR A 53 -24.05 -30.22 -49.10
N ALA A 54 -23.46 -31.14 -49.87
CA ALA A 54 -22.01 -31.35 -49.91
C ALA A 54 -21.26 -30.10 -50.39
N LYS A 55 -21.80 -29.39 -51.39
CA LYS A 55 -21.24 -28.12 -51.87
C LYS A 55 -21.35 -27.01 -50.82
N GLY A 56 -22.46 -26.94 -50.09
CA GLY A 56 -22.65 -26.02 -48.97
C GLY A 56 -21.70 -26.27 -47.81
N LEU A 57 -21.41 -27.53 -47.49
CA LEU A 57 -20.42 -27.91 -46.47
C LEU A 57 -19.00 -27.51 -46.88
N LYS A 58 -18.61 -27.73 -48.14
CA LYS A 58 -17.30 -27.29 -48.66
C LYS A 58 -17.16 -25.77 -48.60
N PHE A 59 -18.19 -25.04 -49.02
CA PHE A 59 -18.20 -23.58 -48.94
C PHE A 59 -18.12 -23.06 -47.50
N LYS A 60 -18.81 -23.71 -46.56
CA LYS A 60 -18.71 -23.39 -45.12
C LYS A 60 -17.30 -23.66 -44.56
N GLN A 61 -16.64 -24.72 -45.00
CA GLN A 61 -15.27 -25.01 -44.59
C GLN A 61 -14.26 -24.00 -45.17
N GLU A 62 -14.42 -23.61 -46.43
CA GLU A 62 -13.58 -22.61 -47.09
C GLU A 62 -13.75 -21.23 -46.45
N THR A 63 -14.98 -20.81 -46.18
CA THR A 63 -15.26 -19.54 -45.47
C THR A 63 -14.65 -19.53 -44.07
N MET A 64 -14.74 -20.62 -43.31
CA MET A 64 -14.10 -20.71 -41.99
C MET A 64 -12.57 -20.62 -42.07
N LYS A 65 -11.94 -21.26 -43.07
CA LYS A 65 -10.49 -21.15 -43.32
C LYS A 65 -10.07 -19.72 -43.66
N ILE A 66 -10.86 -19.01 -44.49
CA ILE A 66 -10.60 -17.61 -44.84
C ILE A 66 -10.65 -16.73 -43.59
N ILE A 67 -11.68 -16.89 -42.75
CA ILE A 67 -11.84 -16.14 -41.49
C ILE A 67 -10.66 -16.39 -40.54
N GLU A 68 -10.18 -17.62 -40.46
CA GLU A 68 -9.04 -17.99 -39.59
C GLU A 68 -7.72 -17.38 -40.09
N ILE A 69 -7.48 -17.40 -41.40
CA ILE A 69 -6.31 -16.75 -42.02
C ILE A 69 -6.35 -15.24 -41.77
N GLU A 70 -7.51 -14.60 -41.91
CA GLU A 70 -7.67 -13.18 -41.69
C GLU A 70 -7.46 -12.79 -40.22
N ARG A 71 -8.00 -13.57 -39.27
CA ARG A 71 -7.71 -13.40 -37.84
C ARG A 71 -6.22 -13.49 -37.53
N LYS A 72 -5.52 -14.47 -38.12
CA LYS A 72 -4.09 -14.66 -37.92
C LYS A 72 -3.27 -13.49 -38.47
N LYS A 73 -3.62 -12.98 -39.66
CA LYS A 73 -3.01 -11.77 -40.24
C LYS A 73 -3.20 -10.54 -39.33
N ILE A 74 -4.42 -10.33 -38.83
CA ILE A 74 -4.71 -9.22 -37.90
C ILE A 74 -3.87 -9.37 -36.62
N GLU A 75 -3.73 -10.57 -36.08
CA GLU A 75 -2.92 -10.82 -34.89
C GLU A 75 -1.42 -10.58 -35.13
N ASP A 76 -0.90 -10.99 -36.29
CA ASP A 76 0.49 -10.76 -36.69
C ASP A 76 0.78 -9.28 -36.94
N GLU A 77 -0.13 -8.53 -37.55
CA GLU A 77 -0.06 -7.07 -37.68
C GLU A 77 -0.13 -6.38 -36.31
N ARG A 78 -0.97 -6.89 -35.41
CA ARG A 78 -1.02 -6.41 -34.02
C ARG A 78 0.31 -6.62 -33.31
N LYS A 79 0.93 -7.80 -33.44
CA LYS A 79 2.26 -8.10 -32.86
C LYS A 79 3.36 -7.23 -33.45
N LYS A 80 3.35 -6.97 -34.76
CA LYS A 80 4.29 -6.03 -35.40
C LYS A 80 4.14 -4.62 -34.84
N ASN A 81 2.90 -4.15 -34.69
CA ASN A 81 2.58 -2.81 -34.16
C ASN A 81 2.69 -2.69 -32.62
N GLU A 82 2.71 -3.82 -31.90
CA GLU A 82 2.94 -3.89 -30.44
C GLU A 82 4.43 -3.85 -30.07
N THR A 83 5.35 -4.02 -31.02
CA THR A 83 6.78 -3.76 -30.78
C THR A 83 7.08 -2.26 -30.79
N PHE A 84 6.61 -1.57 -29.75
CA PHE A 84 6.99 -0.21 -29.42
C PHE A 84 8.51 -0.17 -29.19
N ARG A 85 9.27 0.15 -30.24
CA ARG A 85 10.68 0.51 -30.16
C ARG A 85 10.75 2.04 -30.17
N PRO A 86 10.62 2.71 -29.00
CA PRO A 86 10.76 4.15 -28.96
C PRO A 86 12.12 4.50 -29.57
N THR A 87 12.13 5.43 -30.50
CA THR A 87 13.37 6.02 -31.02
C THR A 87 14.00 6.81 -29.88
N ILE A 88 14.90 6.16 -29.15
CA ILE A 88 15.66 6.80 -28.07
C ILE A 88 16.63 7.79 -28.71
N ASP A 89 16.57 9.04 -28.25
CA ASP A 89 17.43 10.11 -28.71
C ASP A 89 18.91 9.77 -28.53
N LYS A 90 19.76 10.24 -29.44
CA LYS A 90 21.21 9.96 -29.43
C LYS A 90 21.86 10.38 -28.10
N ALA A 91 21.43 11.50 -27.53
CA ALA A 91 21.88 11.99 -26.22
C ALA A 91 21.51 11.02 -25.08
N SER A 92 20.30 10.47 -25.09
CA SER A 92 19.84 9.51 -24.09
C SER A 92 20.58 8.17 -24.18
N LYS A 93 20.97 7.73 -25.40
CA LYS A 93 21.85 6.57 -25.60
C LYS A 93 23.26 6.80 -25.04
N GLN A 94 23.76 8.03 -25.08
CA GLN A 94 25.10 8.38 -24.61
C GLN A 94 25.17 8.52 -23.07
N MET A 95 24.07 8.92 -22.42
CA MET A 95 23.95 8.92 -20.94
C MET A 95 23.81 7.50 -20.36
N LEU A 96 23.24 6.58 -21.13
CA LEU A 96 23.27 5.14 -20.85
C LEU A 96 24.65 4.58 -21.22
N ARG A 97 25.72 5.01 -20.55
CA ARG A 97 26.99 4.28 -20.56
C ARG A 97 26.81 2.97 -19.79
N ARG A 98 26.04 2.06 -20.36
CA ARG A 98 25.99 0.68 -19.91
C ARG A 98 27.28 0.02 -20.42
N PRO A 99 27.99 -0.75 -19.59
CA PRO A 99 28.97 -1.70 -20.12
C PRO A 99 28.27 -2.55 -21.20
N ASN A 100 29.01 -2.99 -22.22
CA ASN A 100 28.50 -3.69 -23.42
C ASN A 100 27.79 -5.05 -23.15
N LEU A 101 27.40 -5.31 -21.91
CA LEU A 101 26.68 -6.47 -21.45
C LEU A 101 25.20 -6.32 -21.77
N LYS A 102 24.53 -7.44 -22.09
CA LYS A 102 23.08 -7.43 -22.28
C LYS A 102 22.42 -7.07 -20.96
N ALA A 103 21.28 -6.39 -21.02
CA ALA A 103 20.53 -6.01 -19.83
C ALA A 103 20.12 -7.22 -18.97
N GLU A 104 19.92 -8.38 -19.62
CA GLU A 104 19.67 -9.67 -18.99
C GLU A 104 20.84 -10.10 -18.10
N ASP A 105 22.07 -10.00 -18.61
CA ASP A 105 23.29 -10.41 -17.89
C ASP A 105 23.53 -9.52 -16.66
N LEU A 106 23.32 -8.20 -16.80
CA LEU A 106 23.42 -7.25 -15.68
C LEU A 106 22.40 -7.56 -14.58
N LEU A 107 21.17 -7.94 -14.95
CA LEU A 107 20.14 -8.31 -14.00
C LEU A 107 20.45 -9.63 -13.29
N ILE A 108 21.00 -10.60 -14.03
CA ILE A 108 21.44 -11.89 -13.49
C ILE A 108 22.61 -11.68 -12.52
N GLU A 109 23.58 -10.85 -12.86
CA GLU A 109 24.72 -10.52 -12.02
C GLU A 109 24.28 -9.80 -10.73
N ALA A 110 23.41 -8.80 -10.84
CA ALA A 110 22.80 -8.13 -9.69
C ALA A 110 21.99 -9.11 -8.80
N GLY A 111 21.31 -10.08 -9.42
CA GLY A 111 20.61 -11.14 -8.69
C GLY A 111 21.56 -12.09 -7.95
N LYS A 112 22.73 -12.39 -8.53
CA LYS A 112 23.78 -13.20 -7.90
C LYS A 112 24.41 -12.48 -6.72
N THR A 113 24.78 -11.21 -6.88
CA THR A 113 25.37 -10.41 -5.80
C THR A 113 24.40 -10.25 -4.63
N TYR A 114 23.12 -9.98 -4.91
CA TYR A 114 22.08 -9.90 -3.88
C TYR A 114 21.89 -11.23 -3.12
N LYS A 115 21.92 -12.36 -3.83
CA LYS A 115 21.84 -13.70 -3.20
C LYS A 115 23.08 -14.00 -2.34
N SER A 116 24.28 -13.65 -2.81
CA SER A 116 25.52 -13.81 -2.03
C SER A 116 25.44 -13.03 -0.73
N HIS A 117 25.07 -11.75 -0.81
CA HIS A 117 24.91 -10.87 0.34
C HIS A 117 23.89 -11.39 1.36
N ILE A 118 22.75 -11.93 0.90
CA ILE A 118 21.78 -12.59 1.79
C ILE A 118 22.37 -13.83 2.46
N SER A 119 23.17 -14.61 1.74
CA SER A 119 23.82 -15.81 2.28
C SER A 119 24.83 -15.45 3.37
N GLU A 120 25.67 -14.45 3.11
CA GLU A 120 26.66 -13.94 4.07
C GLU A 120 25.99 -13.43 5.34
N LEU A 121 24.89 -12.69 5.23
CA LEU A 121 24.12 -12.23 6.41
C LEU A 121 23.54 -13.39 7.22
N LYS A 122 23.08 -14.45 6.56
CA LYS A 122 22.58 -15.65 7.25
C LYS A 122 23.69 -16.40 7.97
N GLU A 123 24.84 -16.55 7.33
CA GLU A 123 26.00 -17.21 7.91
C GLU A 123 26.56 -16.41 9.10
N ALA A 124 26.67 -15.09 8.95
CA ALA A 124 27.08 -14.20 10.04
C ALA A 124 26.13 -14.31 11.25
N LYS A 125 24.81 -14.38 11.00
CA LYS A 125 23.82 -14.59 12.04
C LYS A 125 23.98 -15.97 12.71
N GLN A 126 24.16 -17.03 11.93
CA GLN A 126 24.38 -18.38 12.48
C GLN A 126 25.66 -18.45 13.31
N ASN A 127 26.75 -17.82 12.84
CA ASN A 127 28.01 -17.76 13.57
C ASN A 127 27.87 -16.97 14.87
N ALA A 128 27.11 -15.87 14.87
CA ALA A 128 26.79 -15.14 16.10
C ALA A 128 26.00 -16.03 17.08
N GLU A 129 24.96 -16.72 16.63
CA GLU A 129 24.17 -17.66 17.45
C GLU A 129 25.03 -18.82 18.00
N LEU A 130 25.96 -19.36 17.21
CA LEU A 130 26.90 -20.39 17.65
C LEU A 130 27.92 -19.86 18.66
N SER A 131 28.40 -18.62 18.50
CA SER A 131 29.32 -17.98 19.44
C SER A 131 28.67 -17.70 20.79
N GLU A 132 27.36 -17.44 20.81
CA GLU A 132 26.57 -17.25 22.04
C GLU A 132 26.20 -18.59 22.72
N CYS A 133 26.26 -19.71 22.00
CA CYS A 133 26.04 -21.04 22.57
C CYS A 133 27.24 -21.52 23.40
N SER A 134 27.21 -21.26 24.70
CA SER A 134 28.18 -21.78 25.69
C SER A 134 28.06 -23.29 25.97
N PHE A 135 27.00 -23.93 25.46
CA PHE A 135 26.75 -25.35 25.65
C PHE A 135 27.55 -26.20 24.64
N LYS A 136 28.64 -26.81 25.12
CA LYS A 136 29.44 -27.79 24.37
C LYS A 136 29.08 -29.20 24.85
N PRO A 137 28.07 -29.88 24.27
CA PRO A 137 27.74 -31.23 24.68
C PRO A 137 28.91 -32.16 24.37
N THR A 138 29.50 -32.74 25.41
CA THR A 138 30.43 -33.86 25.29
C THR A 138 29.60 -35.10 24.99
N ILE A 139 29.36 -35.36 23.71
CA ILE A 139 28.71 -36.61 23.29
C ILE A 139 29.73 -37.72 23.53
N SER A 140 29.57 -38.48 24.62
CA SER A 140 30.33 -39.70 24.85
C SER A 140 30.05 -40.65 23.67
N GLY A 141 31.10 -41.01 22.93
CA GLY A 141 31.04 -41.69 21.63
C GLY A 141 30.57 -43.14 21.64
N SER A 142 29.62 -43.51 22.48
CA SER A 142 29.12 -44.88 22.59
C SER A 142 27.60 -44.88 22.62
N ARG A 143 26.96 -45.24 21.49
CA ARG A 143 25.70 -46.05 21.39
C ARG A 143 24.84 -45.83 20.13
N THR A 144 25.27 -45.11 19.10
CA THR A 144 24.43 -44.94 17.89
C THR A 144 25.05 -45.46 16.59
N SER A 145 25.70 -46.62 16.64
CA SER A 145 25.89 -47.49 15.48
C SER A 145 24.77 -48.54 15.38
N ARG A 146 23.50 -48.13 15.48
CA ARG A 146 22.42 -48.94 14.91
C ARG A 146 22.39 -48.62 13.42
N SER A 147 23.05 -49.49 12.64
CA SER A 147 23.04 -49.49 11.19
C SER A 147 21.60 -49.39 10.68
N ARG A 148 21.20 -48.18 10.24
CA ARG A 148 20.00 -48.00 9.42
C ARG A 148 20.34 -48.47 8.01
N SER A 149 20.27 -49.79 7.82
CA SER A 149 20.40 -50.46 6.52
C SER A 149 19.10 -50.37 5.70
N SER A 150 18.48 -49.19 5.61
CA SER A 150 17.45 -48.96 4.58
C SER A 150 17.81 -47.69 3.83
N SER A 151 18.25 -47.85 2.59
CA SER A 151 18.48 -46.80 1.59
C SER A 151 17.17 -46.13 1.13
N ARG A 152 16.18 -46.03 2.01
CA ARG A 152 14.97 -45.26 1.74
C ARG A 152 15.27 -43.83 2.08
N ASP A 153 15.04 -42.98 1.10
CA ASP A 153 15.21 -41.56 1.20
C ASP A 153 14.28 -41.02 2.31
N VAL A 154 14.87 -40.62 3.43
CA VAL A 154 14.16 -40.10 4.61
C VAL A 154 13.25 -38.93 4.22
N TYR A 155 13.62 -38.16 3.19
CA TYR A 155 12.82 -37.07 2.66
C TYR A 155 11.52 -37.57 2.02
N SER A 156 11.55 -38.74 1.36
CA SER A 156 10.36 -39.35 0.76
C SER A 156 9.37 -39.83 1.83
N ASP A 157 9.85 -40.43 2.92
CA ASP A 157 9.00 -40.89 4.02
C ASP A 157 8.36 -39.71 4.78
N LEU A 158 9.12 -38.64 5.04
CA LEU A 158 8.61 -37.41 5.65
C LEU A 158 7.59 -36.70 4.76
N TYR A 159 7.82 -36.68 3.45
CA TYR A 159 6.88 -36.08 2.49
C TYR A 159 5.56 -36.84 2.46
N ASN A 160 5.61 -38.18 2.46
CA ASN A 160 4.44 -39.03 2.50
C ASN A 160 3.67 -38.88 3.83
N ASP A 161 4.36 -38.87 4.98
CA ASP A 161 3.74 -38.64 6.29
C ASP A 161 3.08 -37.24 6.38
N ALA A 162 3.72 -36.21 5.82
CA ALA A 162 3.15 -34.86 5.76
C ALA A 162 1.87 -34.81 4.88
N GLY A 163 1.86 -35.56 3.78
CA GLY A 163 0.70 -35.73 2.92
C GLY A 163 -0.46 -36.44 3.64
N GLU A 164 -0.17 -37.55 4.31
CA GLU A 164 -1.16 -38.29 5.10
C GLU A 164 -1.77 -37.45 6.23
N ARG A 165 -0.95 -36.67 6.95
CA ARG A 165 -1.44 -35.77 8.00
C ARG A 165 -2.39 -34.70 7.46
N ARG A 166 -2.10 -34.13 6.28
CA ARG A 166 -3.01 -33.16 5.65
C ARG A 166 -4.34 -33.78 5.28
N SER A 167 -4.33 -34.95 4.64
CA SER A 167 -5.55 -35.68 4.30
C SER A 167 -6.37 -36.01 5.54
N ARG A 168 -5.73 -36.53 6.59
CA ARG A 168 -6.39 -36.88 7.86
C ARG A 168 -7.02 -35.66 8.55
N ASN A 169 -6.33 -34.51 8.57
CA ASN A 169 -6.85 -33.26 9.10
C ASN A 169 -8.02 -32.70 8.26
N SER A 170 -7.95 -32.80 6.93
CA SER A 170 -9.05 -32.37 6.05
C SER A 170 -10.30 -33.20 6.28
N SER A 171 -10.15 -34.53 6.39
CA SER A 171 -11.27 -35.44 6.70
C SER A 171 -11.87 -35.17 8.09
N LEU A 172 -11.04 -34.89 9.10
CA LEU A 172 -11.52 -34.50 10.44
C LEU A 172 -12.30 -33.18 10.41
N SER A 173 -11.82 -32.20 9.64
CA SER A 173 -12.50 -30.91 9.45
C SER A 173 -13.87 -31.11 8.79
N GLU A 174 -13.96 -31.89 7.71
CA GLU A 174 -15.21 -32.18 7.01
C GLU A 174 -16.20 -33.02 7.85
N GLN A 175 -15.70 -33.97 8.66
CA GLN A 175 -16.54 -34.70 9.62
C GLN A 175 -17.06 -33.79 10.73
N SER A 176 -16.24 -32.83 11.20
CA SER A 176 -16.66 -31.89 12.25
C SER A 176 -17.75 -30.92 11.78
N THR A 177 -17.73 -30.50 10.50
CA THR A 177 -18.76 -29.60 9.95
C THR A 177 -20.06 -30.32 9.62
N SER A 178 -20.02 -31.62 9.29
CA SER A 178 -21.20 -32.41 8.92
C SER A 178 -21.94 -33.00 10.13
N GLN A 179 -21.28 -33.25 11.27
CA GLN A 179 -21.93 -33.84 12.46
C GLN A 179 -22.19 -32.87 13.62
N CYS A 180 -21.76 -31.60 13.55
CA CYS A 180 -22.16 -30.60 14.55
C CYS A 180 -23.61 -30.13 14.30
N SER A 181 -24.58 -30.90 14.77
CA SER A 181 -25.99 -30.49 14.90
C SER A 181 -26.19 -29.39 15.95
N PHE A 182 -25.17 -29.14 16.79
CA PHE A 182 -25.14 -28.03 17.72
C PHE A 182 -24.82 -26.73 16.98
N ARG A 183 -25.85 -26.11 16.41
CA ARG A 183 -25.85 -24.66 16.16
C ARG A 183 -26.13 -24.01 17.50
N PRO A 184 -25.15 -23.41 18.21
CA PRO A 184 -25.48 -22.65 19.40
C PRO A 184 -26.47 -21.58 18.97
N ARG A 185 -27.72 -21.75 19.40
CA ARG A 185 -28.74 -20.71 19.25
C ARG A 185 -28.28 -19.64 20.21
N ILE A 186 -27.49 -18.69 19.71
CA ILE A 186 -27.08 -17.50 20.45
C ILE A 186 -28.39 -16.75 20.70
N GLN A 187 -29.08 -17.10 21.79
CA GLN A 187 -30.15 -16.29 22.30
C GLN A 187 -29.48 -14.99 22.72
N SER A 188 -29.58 -13.96 21.88
CA SER A 188 -29.14 -12.59 22.11
C SER A 188 -29.90 -11.90 23.27
N HIS A 189 -30.53 -12.67 24.15
CA HIS A 189 -31.50 -12.22 25.13
C HIS A 189 -31.24 -12.86 26.50
N ILE A 190 -30.14 -12.46 27.13
CA ILE A 190 -30.13 -12.26 28.59
C ILE A 190 -29.47 -10.90 28.81
N ARG A 191 -30.19 -9.83 28.43
CA ARG A 191 -29.98 -8.52 29.05
C ARG A 191 -30.57 -8.68 30.45
N ASN A 192 -29.73 -8.94 31.44
CA ASN A 192 -30.14 -8.82 32.84
C ASN A 192 -30.65 -7.39 33.04
N SER A 193 -31.97 -7.25 33.11
CA SER A 193 -32.74 -6.01 33.20
C SER A 193 -32.62 -5.31 34.58
N SER A 194 -31.49 -5.48 35.25
CA SER A 194 -31.07 -4.61 36.34
C SER A 194 -30.01 -3.68 35.79
N GLU A 195 -30.40 -2.79 34.88
CA GLU A 195 -29.59 -1.61 34.58
C GLU A 195 -29.49 -0.80 35.87
N SER A 196 -28.40 -0.99 36.61
CA SER A 196 -27.98 -0.03 37.61
C SER A 196 -27.95 1.34 36.94
N LYS A 197 -28.66 2.32 37.47
CA LYS A 197 -28.69 3.71 36.96
C LYS A 197 -27.31 4.41 37.02
N GLU A 198 -26.29 3.73 37.52
CA GLU A 198 -24.91 4.17 37.57
C GLU A 198 -24.33 4.32 36.15
N ALA A 199 -23.63 5.44 35.92
CA ALA A 199 -22.91 5.67 34.68
C ALA A 199 -21.91 4.53 34.43
N ILE A 200 -21.72 4.15 33.16
CA ILE A 200 -20.87 3.01 32.75
C ILE A 200 -19.48 3.06 33.39
N PHE A 201 -18.92 4.26 33.54
CA PHE A 201 -17.63 4.47 34.21
C PHE A 201 -17.64 4.11 35.69
N GLU A 202 -18.69 4.50 36.44
CA GLU A 202 -18.81 4.15 37.86
C GLU A 202 -18.99 2.65 38.04
N ARG A 203 -19.77 2.00 37.17
CA ARG A 203 -19.94 0.55 37.20
C ARG A 203 -18.61 -0.20 36.99
N LEU A 204 -17.77 0.26 36.07
CA LEU A 204 -16.44 -0.33 35.84
C LEU A 204 -15.51 -0.09 37.04
N TYR A 205 -15.55 1.11 37.62
CA TYR A 205 -14.76 1.46 38.79
C TYR A 205 -15.17 0.63 40.02
N ASN A 206 -16.47 0.53 40.28
CA ASN A 206 -17.05 -0.25 41.38
C ASN A 206 -16.80 -1.75 41.21
N SER A 207 -16.86 -2.26 39.98
CA SER A 207 -16.52 -3.66 39.67
C SER A 207 -15.04 -3.95 39.94
N LYS A 208 -14.14 -3.07 39.50
CA LYS A 208 -12.70 -3.19 39.78
C LYS A 208 -12.41 -3.11 41.28
N LYS A 209 -13.07 -2.20 42.00
CA LYS A 209 -12.93 -2.04 43.46
C LYS A 209 -13.38 -3.30 44.21
N LYS A 210 -14.56 -3.84 43.90
CA LYS A 210 -15.06 -5.10 44.48
C LYS A 210 -14.11 -6.26 44.24
N PHE A 211 -13.56 -6.37 43.03
CA PHE A 211 -12.58 -7.41 42.72
C PHE A 211 -11.33 -7.33 43.60
N TYR A 212 -10.81 -6.13 43.87
CA TYR A 212 -9.67 -5.96 44.77
C TYR A 212 -10.02 -6.25 46.23
N GLU A 213 -11.20 -5.85 46.68
CA GLU A 213 -11.68 -6.15 48.04
C GLU A 213 -11.83 -7.66 48.26
N ASP A 214 -12.41 -8.39 47.31
CA ASP A 214 -12.51 -9.85 47.34
C ASP A 214 -11.13 -10.54 47.35
N MET A 215 -10.21 -10.06 46.52
CA MET A 215 -8.83 -10.58 46.50
C MET A 215 -8.11 -10.33 47.83
N LYS A 216 -8.32 -9.15 48.44
CA LYS A 216 -7.75 -8.81 49.75
C LYS A 216 -8.38 -9.64 50.86
N ALA A 217 -9.70 -9.87 50.82
CA ALA A 217 -10.40 -10.74 51.76
C ALA A 217 -9.92 -12.19 51.67
N ARG A 218 -9.75 -12.74 50.46
CA ARG A 218 -9.18 -14.09 50.26
C ARG A 218 -7.75 -14.20 50.75
N LYS A 219 -6.89 -13.20 50.52
CA LYS A 219 -5.53 -13.18 51.06
C LYS A 219 -5.54 -13.18 52.57
N LYS A 220 -6.37 -12.34 53.20
CA LYS A 220 -6.48 -12.28 54.66
C LYS A 220 -7.01 -13.59 55.26
N GLN A 221 -7.94 -14.26 54.58
CA GLN A 221 -8.42 -15.58 54.98
C GLN A 221 -7.32 -16.65 54.88
N LEU A 222 -6.54 -16.65 53.79
CA LEU A 222 -5.39 -17.55 53.63
C LEU A 222 -4.31 -17.27 54.68
N GLU A 223 -3.99 -15.99 54.94
CA GLU A 223 -3.03 -15.58 55.97
C GLU A 223 -3.49 -15.98 57.38
N SER A 224 -4.80 -15.89 57.66
CA SER A 224 -5.36 -16.39 58.91
C SER A 224 -5.36 -17.92 59.03
N LEU A 225 -5.34 -18.65 57.90
CA LEU A 225 -5.18 -20.10 57.85
C LEU A 225 -3.70 -20.52 57.86
N GLU A 226 -2.81 -19.67 57.37
CA GLU A 226 -1.35 -19.84 57.36
C GLU A 226 -0.69 -19.48 58.71
N ALA A 227 -1.44 -18.93 59.67
CA ALA A 227 -1.10 -18.98 61.10
C ALA A 227 -1.15 -20.44 61.58
N SER A 228 -0.19 -21.22 61.10
CA SER A 228 -0.15 -22.68 61.03
C SER A 228 0.70 -23.25 62.16
N VAL A 229 0.40 -22.83 63.38
CA VAL A 229 0.92 -23.48 64.59
C VAL A 229 -0.26 -24.15 65.26
N ASP A 230 -0.21 -25.47 65.36
CA ASP A 230 -1.23 -26.25 66.06
C ASP A 230 -1.27 -25.79 67.53
N GLN A 231 -2.35 -25.11 67.94
CA GLN A 231 -2.42 -24.41 69.24
C GLN A 231 -2.20 -25.33 70.44
N THR A 232 -2.37 -26.64 70.24
CA THR A 232 -2.23 -27.65 71.29
C THR A 232 -0.81 -28.20 71.42
N ASN A 233 -0.05 -28.27 70.31
CA ASN A 233 1.25 -28.95 70.27
C ASN A 233 2.42 -28.06 69.82
N GLY A 234 2.16 -26.84 69.35
CA GLY A 234 3.20 -25.92 68.88
C GLY A 234 3.94 -26.37 67.61
N GLN A 235 3.52 -27.46 66.98
CA GLN A 235 4.12 -27.98 65.75
C GLN A 235 3.50 -27.35 64.50
N GLU A 236 4.35 -27.06 63.52
CA GLU A 236 3.94 -26.61 62.19
C GLU A 236 3.20 -27.73 61.45
N LEU A 237 2.05 -27.41 60.84
CA LEU A 237 1.23 -28.41 60.14
C LEU A 237 1.99 -29.03 58.96
N PHE A 238 1.89 -30.36 58.85
CA PHE A 238 2.58 -31.17 57.84
C PHE A 238 2.31 -30.68 56.40
N HIS A 239 3.36 -30.20 55.72
CA HIS A 239 3.33 -29.88 54.29
C HIS A 239 3.84 -31.08 53.48
N PRO A 240 2.96 -31.86 52.82
CA PRO A 240 3.40 -33.03 52.07
C PRO A 240 4.35 -32.61 50.94
N THR A 241 5.56 -33.17 50.97
CA THR A 241 6.56 -33.03 49.91
C THR A 241 6.14 -33.86 48.71
N ILE A 242 5.30 -33.27 47.85
CA ILE A 242 4.92 -33.90 46.58
C ILE A 242 6.14 -33.87 45.66
N ASN A 243 6.84 -35.00 45.54
CA ASN A 243 7.94 -35.24 44.61
C ASN A 243 7.44 -35.11 43.15
N ASN A 244 7.37 -33.89 42.64
CA ASN A 244 7.09 -33.62 41.24
C ASN A 244 8.35 -33.96 40.42
N GLY A 245 8.27 -35.06 39.68
CA GLY A 245 9.37 -35.67 38.95
C GLY A 245 10.14 -34.70 38.04
N SER A 246 11.47 -34.92 38.01
CA SER A 246 12.43 -34.51 36.97
C SER A 246 12.12 -33.19 36.27
N ARG A 247 12.26 -32.08 37.00
CA ARG A 247 12.40 -30.74 36.41
C ARG A 247 13.71 -30.70 35.62
N THR A 248 13.60 -30.59 34.29
CA THR A 248 14.63 -29.99 33.45
C THR A 248 15.18 -28.75 34.14
N SER A 249 16.51 -28.67 34.27
CA SER A 249 17.27 -27.60 34.95
C SER A 249 16.73 -26.20 34.63
N ARG A 250 15.76 -25.73 35.43
CA ARG A 250 15.42 -24.32 35.52
C ARG A 250 16.44 -23.74 36.47
N SER A 251 17.13 -22.70 36.01
CA SER A 251 18.08 -21.88 36.78
C SER A 251 17.59 -21.75 38.24
N ARG A 252 18.32 -22.38 39.15
CA ARG A 252 17.83 -22.77 40.48
C ARG A 252 17.97 -21.66 41.54
N ASN A 253 18.22 -20.42 41.10
CA ASN A 253 18.62 -19.34 41.99
C ASN A 253 17.54 -18.29 42.25
N GLY A 254 16.27 -18.56 41.91
CA GLY A 254 15.17 -17.63 42.17
C GLY A 254 13.82 -18.32 42.33
N SER A 255 12.90 -17.67 43.03
CA SER A 255 11.52 -18.12 43.11
C SER A 255 10.94 -18.18 41.68
N ILE A 256 10.05 -19.14 41.43
CA ILE A 256 9.35 -19.24 40.13
C ILE A 256 8.65 -17.92 39.79
N TRP A 257 8.21 -17.19 40.82
CA TRP A 257 7.61 -15.88 40.68
C TRP A 257 8.61 -14.84 40.16
N ASP A 258 9.83 -14.78 40.70
CA ASP A 258 10.87 -13.85 40.25
C ASP A 258 11.23 -14.11 38.79
N TYR A 259 11.30 -15.39 38.40
CA TYR A 259 11.51 -15.75 37.00
C TYR A 259 10.37 -15.27 36.09
N LEU A 260 9.11 -15.47 36.49
CA LEU A 260 7.95 -15.02 35.70
C LEU A 260 7.85 -13.49 35.64
N TYR A 261 8.18 -12.78 36.72
CA TYR A 261 8.27 -11.32 36.73
C TYR A 261 9.40 -10.84 35.85
N SER A 262 10.60 -11.43 35.94
CA SER A 262 11.72 -11.09 35.05
C SER A 262 11.38 -11.32 33.57
N LEU A 263 10.61 -12.36 33.24
CA LEU A 263 10.13 -12.61 31.87
C LEU A 263 9.18 -11.50 31.39
N LYS A 264 8.26 -11.07 32.26
CA LYS A 264 7.36 -9.96 31.98
C LYS A 264 8.14 -8.65 31.83
N ASP A 265 9.07 -8.37 32.74
CA ASP A 265 9.89 -7.16 32.73
C ASP A 265 10.75 -7.09 31.47
N ASN A 266 11.36 -8.21 31.08
CA ASN A 266 12.08 -8.35 29.81
C ASN A 266 11.17 -8.15 28.58
N GLN A 267 9.93 -8.64 28.64
CA GLN A 267 8.96 -8.44 27.56
C GLN A 267 8.52 -6.97 27.47
N THR A 268 8.27 -6.31 28.60
CA THR A 268 7.91 -4.88 28.64
C THR A 268 9.09 -4.01 28.23
N ALA A 269 10.32 -4.34 28.63
CA ALA A 269 11.53 -3.63 28.21
C ALA A 269 11.72 -3.72 26.69
N LYS A 270 11.56 -4.92 26.10
CA LYS A 270 11.59 -5.08 24.63
C LYS A 270 10.48 -4.29 23.92
N GLN A 271 9.29 -4.21 24.51
CA GLN A 271 8.20 -3.40 23.96
C GLN A 271 8.53 -1.90 24.01
N GLN A 272 9.06 -1.41 25.14
CA GLN A 272 9.50 -0.03 25.29
C GLN A 272 10.64 0.32 24.32
N GLU A 273 11.66 -0.53 24.20
CA GLU A 273 12.76 -0.34 23.26
C GLU A 273 12.26 -0.25 21.81
N ASN A 274 11.30 -1.09 21.43
CA ASN A 274 10.69 -1.02 20.10
C ASN A 274 9.88 0.28 19.89
N LEU A 275 9.11 0.71 20.90
CA LEU A 275 8.38 1.97 20.84
C LEU A 275 9.35 3.15 20.70
N GLU A 276 10.42 3.21 21.49
CA GLU A 276 11.46 4.23 21.38
C GLU A 276 12.12 4.23 20.01
N LYS A 277 12.44 3.06 19.45
CA LYS A 277 12.98 2.95 18.08
C LYS A 277 12.01 3.49 17.05
N THR A 278 10.73 3.15 17.15
CA THR A 278 9.71 3.68 16.22
C THR A 278 9.54 5.18 16.39
N GLN A 279 9.53 5.69 17.61
CA GLN A 279 9.42 7.11 17.89
C GLN A 279 10.62 7.87 17.33
N LYS A 280 11.86 7.42 17.61
CA LYS A 280 13.09 7.99 17.04
C LYS A 280 13.07 7.97 15.51
N PHE A 281 12.56 6.91 14.89
CA PHE A 281 12.41 6.85 13.44
C PHE A 281 11.42 7.89 12.91
N TRP A 282 10.28 8.10 13.57
CA TRP A 282 9.30 9.11 13.19
C TRP A 282 9.81 10.54 13.43
N GLU A 283 10.49 10.78 14.54
CA GLU A 283 11.14 12.05 14.85
C GLU A 283 12.22 12.37 13.82
N ALA A 284 13.10 11.41 13.50
CA ALA A 284 14.09 11.53 12.44
C ALA A 284 13.45 11.75 11.06
N SER A 285 12.35 11.05 10.76
CA SER A 285 11.63 11.22 9.48
C SER A 285 10.89 12.56 9.38
N SER A 286 10.45 13.11 10.52
CA SER A 286 9.76 14.40 10.57
C SER A 286 10.74 15.58 10.46
N THR A 287 11.95 15.42 11.01
CA THR A 287 13.04 16.41 10.96
C THR A 287 13.89 16.28 9.71
N ALA A 288 13.92 15.09 9.07
CA ALA A 288 14.56 14.90 7.79
C ALA A 288 13.96 15.87 6.77
N LYS A 289 14.83 16.62 6.10
CA LYS A 289 14.45 17.54 5.02
C LYS A 289 13.67 16.73 3.98
N LYS A 290 12.35 16.92 3.93
CA LYS A 290 11.44 16.26 2.96
C LYS A 290 11.73 16.60 1.49
N VAL A 291 12.76 17.42 1.25
CA VAL A 291 13.14 17.93 -0.05
C VAL A 291 14.34 17.11 -0.52
N CYS A 292 14.11 16.25 -1.50
CA CYS A 292 15.15 15.54 -2.23
C CYS A 292 16.24 16.51 -2.71
N GLU A 293 17.50 16.07 -2.77
CA GLU A 293 18.60 16.89 -3.28
C GLU A 293 18.32 17.44 -4.70
N GLU A 294 17.61 16.67 -5.51
CA GLU A 294 17.25 17.06 -6.87
C GLU A 294 16.21 18.19 -6.89
N SER A 295 15.22 18.16 -5.99
CA SER A 295 14.28 19.27 -5.87
C SER A 295 14.93 20.52 -5.26
N GLN A 296 15.93 20.36 -4.38
CA GLN A 296 16.75 21.49 -3.92
C GLN A 296 17.56 22.10 -5.07
N LYS A 297 18.17 21.29 -5.94
CA LYS A 297 18.88 21.77 -7.14
C LYS A 297 17.94 22.51 -8.09
N ILE A 298 16.73 21.97 -8.34
CA ILE A 298 15.71 22.62 -9.16
C ILE A 298 15.33 23.98 -8.56
N PHE A 299 15.12 24.03 -7.24
CA PHE A 299 14.79 25.27 -6.54
C PHE A 299 15.92 26.31 -6.61
N ARG A 300 17.18 25.91 -6.39
CA ARG A 300 18.35 26.81 -6.55
C ARG A 300 18.49 27.34 -7.96
N ASN A 301 18.27 26.50 -8.97
CA ASN A 301 18.29 26.92 -10.37
C ASN A 301 17.14 27.88 -10.68
N PHE A 302 15.96 27.66 -10.10
CA PHE A 302 14.83 28.58 -10.21
C PHE A 302 15.15 29.93 -9.55
N GLN A 303 15.66 29.90 -8.32
CA GLN A 303 16.09 31.08 -7.57
C GLN A 303 17.14 31.88 -8.33
N ARG A 304 18.20 31.22 -8.83
CA ARG A 304 19.25 31.85 -9.66
C ARG A 304 18.65 32.55 -10.87
N LYS A 305 17.72 31.89 -11.59
CA LYS A 305 17.06 32.48 -12.76
C LYS A 305 16.19 33.69 -12.42
N GLN A 306 15.49 33.67 -11.29
CA GLN A 306 14.69 34.82 -10.86
C GLN A 306 15.59 36.00 -10.46
N LEU A 307 16.67 35.72 -9.72
CA LEU A 307 17.65 36.74 -9.35
C LEU A 307 18.41 37.27 -10.57
N GLU A 308 18.67 36.45 -11.58
CA GLU A 308 19.28 36.89 -12.84
C GLU A 308 18.35 37.83 -13.63
N GLN A 309 17.04 37.55 -13.64
CA GLN A 309 16.06 38.46 -14.23
C GLN A 309 15.99 39.78 -13.46
N LEU A 310 16.01 39.71 -12.13
CA LEU A 310 16.05 40.89 -11.27
C LEU A 310 17.33 41.72 -11.51
N PHE A 311 18.48 41.05 -11.58
CA PHE A 311 19.77 41.69 -11.90
C PHE A 311 19.70 42.45 -13.22
N LYS A 312 19.21 41.80 -14.28
CA LYS A 312 19.01 42.41 -15.61
C LYS A 312 18.01 43.58 -15.61
N SER A 313 17.08 43.63 -14.65
CA SER A 313 16.15 44.75 -14.52
C SER A 313 16.78 45.95 -13.78
N LEU A 314 17.79 45.69 -12.94
CA LEU A 314 18.52 46.71 -12.19
C LEU A 314 19.69 47.30 -13.01
N ASP A 315 20.37 46.45 -13.78
CA ASP A 315 21.46 46.79 -14.71
C ASP A 315 20.88 47.48 -15.96
N TYR A 316 20.94 48.82 -15.99
CA TYR A 316 20.35 49.60 -17.07
C TYR A 316 21.23 49.63 -18.34
N ASP A 317 22.54 49.70 -18.14
CA ASP A 317 23.56 49.79 -19.18
C ASP A 317 23.90 48.42 -19.80
N SER A 318 23.46 47.33 -19.18
CA SER A 318 23.73 45.94 -19.62
C SER A 318 25.23 45.64 -19.70
N ASP A 319 26.03 46.28 -18.86
CA ASP A 319 27.47 46.04 -18.77
C ASP A 319 27.79 44.80 -17.90
N GLY A 320 26.78 44.26 -17.20
CA GLY A 320 26.91 43.12 -16.32
C GLY A 320 27.31 43.50 -14.89
N LEU A 321 27.28 44.78 -14.55
CA LEU A 321 27.63 45.35 -13.24
C LEU A 321 26.46 46.19 -12.71
N ILE A 322 26.26 46.18 -11.39
CA ILE A 322 25.30 47.07 -10.74
C ILE A 322 26.06 48.10 -9.91
N SER A 323 25.94 49.37 -10.27
CA SER A 323 26.54 50.51 -9.58
C SER A 323 25.45 51.40 -9.00
N SER A 324 25.69 52.04 -7.85
CA SER A 324 24.70 52.91 -7.18
C SER A 324 24.12 54.02 -8.08
N ASN A 325 24.88 54.45 -9.08
CA ASN A 325 24.53 55.56 -9.97
C ASN A 325 23.72 55.12 -11.21
N SER A 326 23.77 53.85 -11.60
CA SER A 326 23.15 53.35 -12.85
C SER A 326 21.85 52.55 -12.63
N ILE A 327 21.41 52.37 -11.38
CA ILE A 327 20.26 51.53 -11.05
C ILE A 327 18.94 52.15 -11.57
N LYS A 328 18.17 51.38 -12.34
CA LYS A 328 16.78 51.71 -12.67
C LYS A 328 15.78 51.01 -11.77
N ILE A 329 14.95 51.79 -11.10
CA ILE A 329 13.94 51.29 -10.15
C ILE A 329 12.51 51.33 -10.75
N GLU A 330 12.33 51.97 -11.90
CA GLU A 330 10.99 52.27 -12.48
C GLU A 330 10.12 51.03 -12.75
N HIS A 331 10.72 49.88 -13.05
CA HIS A 331 10.00 48.65 -13.39
C HIS A 331 9.78 47.70 -12.20
N LEU A 332 10.28 48.07 -11.01
CA LEU A 332 10.15 47.25 -9.81
C LEU A 332 8.87 47.58 -9.06
N ASP A 333 8.19 46.52 -8.61
CA ASP A 333 7.04 46.68 -7.71
C ASP A 333 7.51 47.34 -6.39
N VAL A 334 6.66 48.19 -5.82
CA VAL A 334 6.94 48.94 -4.58
C VAL A 334 7.37 48.00 -3.46
N LYS A 335 6.74 46.84 -3.37
CA LYS A 335 7.11 45.81 -2.39
C LYS A 335 8.52 45.25 -2.61
N SER A 336 8.90 45.01 -3.86
CA SER A 336 10.25 44.53 -4.20
C SER A 336 11.31 45.57 -3.84
N ILE A 337 11.02 46.85 -4.00
CA ILE A 337 11.92 47.95 -3.62
C ILE A 337 12.13 47.98 -2.09
N VAL A 338 11.06 47.86 -1.31
CA VAL A 338 11.13 47.79 0.16
C VAL A 338 11.97 46.59 0.61
N ILE A 339 11.77 45.43 -0.02
CA ILE A 339 12.55 44.22 0.26
C ILE A 339 14.03 44.41 -0.10
N LEU A 340 14.33 45.11 -1.20
CA LEU A 340 15.70 45.35 -1.68
C LEU A 340 16.42 46.51 -0.98
N THR A 341 15.72 47.32 -0.18
CA THR A 341 16.29 48.50 0.48
C THR A 341 17.59 48.20 1.27
N PRO A 342 17.70 47.10 2.04
CA PRO A 342 18.95 46.79 2.73
C PRO A 342 20.14 46.58 1.79
N TYR A 343 19.91 45.97 0.62
CA TYR A 343 20.94 45.77 -0.40
C TYR A 343 21.31 47.09 -1.10
N LEU A 344 20.31 47.94 -1.39
CA LEU A 344 20.55 49.25 -2.01
C LEU A 344 21.36 50.17 -1.09
N ASN A 345 21.07 50.18 0.22
CA ASN A 345 21.87 50.92 1.19
C ASN A 345 23.32 50.41 1.23
N PHE A 346 23.51 49.08 1.17
CA PHE A 346 24.85 48.49 1.11
C PHE A 346 25.62 48.91 -0.15
N LEU A 347 24.95 48.97 -1.31
CA LEU A 347 25.55 49.49 -2.55
C LEU A 347 25.94 50.98 -2.44
N GLU A 348 25.09 51.79 -1.81
CA GLU A 348 25.36 53.23 -1.62
C GLU A 348 26.54 53.46 -0.65
N GLU A 349 26.65 52.66 0.40
CA GLU A 349 27.73 52.72 1.38
C GLU A 349 29.08 52.25 0.80
N SER A 350 29.08 51.14 0.06
CA SER A 350 30.30 50.56 -0.51
C SER A 350 30.81 51.30 -1.74
N LYS A 351 29.90 51.88 -2.56
CA LYS A 351 30.20 52.48 -3.87
C LYS A 351 30.95 51.53 -4.82
N GLU A 352 30.91 50.24 -4.55
CA GLU A 352 31.51 49.21 -5.41
C GLU A 352 30.52 48.78 -6.49
N GLU A 353 31.06 48.37 -7.63
CA GLU A 353 30.30 47.77 -8.70
C GLU A 353 30.18 46.27 -8.44
N ASN A 354 28.97 45.73 -8.49
CA ASN A 354 28.71 44.33 -8.16
C ASN A 354 28.33 43.51 -9.40
N ASP A 355 29.18 42.54 -9.74
CA ASP A 355 28.88 41.46 -10.68
C ASP A 355 27.70 40.61 -10.18
N PHE A 356 27.12 39.83 -11.10
CA PHE A 356 26.03 38.91 -10.78
C PHE A 356 26.34 37.92 -9.65
N ASP A 357 27.57 37.41 -9.57
CA ASP A 357 27.94 36.44 -8.52
C ASP A 357 27.99 37.10 -7.12
N ARG A 358 28.52 38.33 -7.02
CA ARG A 358 28.48 39.13 -5.77
C ARG A 358 27.06 39.51 -5.38
N PHE A 359 26.24 39.91 -6.36
CA PHE A 359 24.82 40.16 -6.16
C PHE A 359 24.09 38.93 -5.60
N MET A 360 24.38 37.74 -6.13
CA MET A 360 23.81 36.47 -5.65
C MET A 360 24.19 36.15 -4.20
N GLU A 361 25.41 36.47 -3.78
CA GLU A 361 25.86 36.28 -2.40
C GLU A 361 25.09 37.18 -1.43
N HIS A 362 25.05 38.50 -1.70
CA HIS A 362 24.30 39.45 -0.86
C HIS A 362 22.79 39.17 -0.85
N MET A 363 22.20 38.82 -1.99
CA MET A 363 20.81 38.41 -2.05
C MET A 363 20.57 37.09 -1.32
N GLY A 364 21.56 36.19 -1.26
CA GLY A 364 21.52 34.98 -0.46
C GLY A 364 21.45 35.25 1.04
N GLU A 365 22.18 36.26 1.53
CA GLU A 365 22.13 36.72 2.92
C GLU A 365 20.81 37.42 3.23
N LEU A 366 20.37 38.34 2.36
CA LEU A 366 19.07 39.02 2.48
C LEU A 366 17.91 38.00 2.50
N MET A 367 17.96 36.98 1.63
CA MET A 367 16.96 35.93 1.61
C MET A 367 16.96 35.05 2.86
N GLN A 368 18.00 35.05 3.70
CA GLN A 368 17.97 34.35 4.98
C GLN A 368 17.20 35.14 6.04
N SER A 369 17.27 36.47 6.03
CA SER A 369 16.58 37.34 6.99
C SER A 369 15.10 37.59 6.65
N LEU A 370 14.72 37.50 5.37
CA LEU A 370 13.34 37.75 4.93
C LEU A 370 12.32 36.71 5.42
N ASN A 371 11.05 37.14 5.50
CA ASN A 371 9.92 36.24 5.76
C ASN A 371 9.56 35.41 4.50
N VAL A 372 8.76 34.36 4.67
CA VAL A 372 8.35 33.47 3.56
C VAL A 372 7.54 34.21 2.50
N GLU A 373 6.69 35.17 2.92
CA GLU A 373 5.88 35.98 2.01
C GLU A 373 6.75 36.89 1.13
N ASP A 374 7.75 37.55 1.72
CA ASP A 374 8.67 38.43 0.99
C ASP A 374 9.55 37.64 0.02
N LYS A 375 10.03 36.45 0.44
CA LYS A 375 10.76 35.53 -0.46
C LYS A 375 9.89 35.10 -1.64
N ALA A 376 8.62 34.79 -1.39
CA ALA A 376 7.69 34.41 -2.45
C ALA A 376 7.40 35.58 -3.40
N HIS A 377 7.35 36.80 -2.88
CA HIS A 377 7.18 38.02 -3.67
C HIS A 377 8.39 38.28 -4.58
N LEU A 378 9.60 38.17 -4.03
CA LEU A 378 10.85 38.37 -4.77
C LEU A 378 11.08 37.29 -5.82
N LEU A 379 10.72 36.03 -5.53
CA LEU A 379 10.84 34.89 -6.45
C LEU A 379 9.58 34.68 -7.29
N LYS A 380 8.73 35.70 -7.44
CA LYS A 380 7.49 35.59 -8.20
C LYS A 380 7.82 35.44 -9.68
N LYS A 381 7.50 34.26 -10.21
CA LYS A 381 7.58 34.00 -11.64
C LYS A 381 6.73 35.01 -12.39
N GLU A 382 7.36 35.77 -13.28
CA GLU A 382 6.63 36.66 -14.18
C GLU A 382 5.52 35.88 -14.87
N ALA A 383 4.32 36.46 -14.85
CA ALA A 383 3.21 35.92 -15.60
C ALA A 383 3.68 35.90 -17.05
N LYS A 384 3.92 34.69 -17.59
CA LYS A 384 4.23 34.56 -19.01
C LYS A 384 3.16 35.36 -19.74
N PRO A 385 3.54 36.27 -20.66
CA PRO A 385 2.55 37.01 -21.44
C PRO A 385 1.57 35.97 -21.95
N VAL A 386 0.27 36.26 -21.82
CA VAL A 386 -0.81 35.36 -22.23
C VAL A 386 -0.69 35.20 -23.74
N VAL A 387 0.22 34.32 -24.17
CA VAL A 387 0.34 33.89 -25.55
C VAL A 387 -0.97 33.20 -25.82
N GLU A 388 -1.77 33.84 -26.66
CA GLU A 388 -3.06 33.41 -27.20
C GLU A 388 -3.28 31.93 -26.99
N GLU A 389 -4.30 31.60 -26.18
CA GLU A 389 -4.75 30.26 -25.81
C GLU A 389 -3.98 29.16 -26.54
N LYS A 390 -2.79 28.82 -26.04
CA LYS A 390 -2.11 27.60 -26.47
C LYS A 390 -3.07 26.50 -26.08
N ILE A 391 -3.88 26.07 -27.06
CA ILE A 391 -4.72 24.89 -26.98
C ILE A 391 -3.81 23.86 -26.35
N VAL A 392 -4.11 23.48 -25.11
CA VAL A 392 -3.29 22.53 -24.38
C VAL A 392 -3.43 21.26 -25.19
N LEU A 393 -2.47 21.01 -26.09
CA LEU A 393 -2.45 19.84 -26.94
C LEU A 393 -2.14 18.69 -25.99
N ILE A 394 -3.20 18.14 -25.41
CA ILE A 394 -3.11 16.94 -24.61
C ILE A 394 -2.53 15.89 -25.56
N ASN A 395 -1.37 15.36 -25.18
CA ASN A 395 -0.74 14.31 -25.95
C ASN A 395 -1.79 13.22 -26.25
N PRO A 396 -2.02 12.84 -27.53
CA PRO A 396 -3.09 11.91 -27.90
C PRO A 396 -2.96 10.56 -27.18
N ARG A 397 -1.75 10.18 -26.79
CA ARG A 397 -1.51 8.98 -25.96
C ARG A 397 -2.09 9.13 -24.56
N SER A 398 -1.91 10.29 -23.93
CA SER A 398 -2.48 10.62 -22.62
C SER A 398 -4.01 10.68 -22.69
N ALA A 399 -4.57 11.22 -23.78
CA ALA A 399 -6.00 11.22 -24.02
C ALA A 399 -6.56 9.79 -24.13
N LYS A 400 -5.96 8.92 -24.94
CA LYS A 400 -6.35 7.50 -25.07
C LYS A 400 -6.21 6.71 -23.76
N LEU A 401 -5.15 6.95 -22.99
CA LEU A 401 -4.96 6.32 -21.67
C LEU A 401 -6.01 6.79 -20.66
N ALA A 402 -6.32 8.09 -20.67
CA ALA A 402 -7.38 8.65 -19.84
C ALA A 402 -8.73 8.08 -20.25
N GLU A 403 -9.02 7.96 -21.54
CA GLU A 403 -10.25 7.39 -22.07
C GLU A 403 -10.40 5.90 -21.71
N LYS A 404 -9.34 5.10 -21.86
CA LYS A 404 -9.34 3.69 -21.44
C LYS A 404 -9.54 3.51 -19.93
N ARG A 405 -9.07 4.46 -19.11
CA ARG A 405 -9.36 4.48 -17.67
C ARG A 405 -10.77 4.97 -17.35
N ARG A 406 -11.35 5.79 -18.22
CA ARG A 406 -12.71 6.33 -18.08
C ARG A 406 -13.77 5.34 -18.57
N SER A 407 -13.45 4.48 -19.54
CA SER A 407 -14.43 3.53 -20.12
C SER A 407 -14.95 2.51 -19.11
N SER A 408 -14.21 2.24 -18.02
CA SER A 408 -14.66 1.38 -16.92
C SER A 408 -15.32 2.14 -15.77
N MET A 409 -15.44 3.47 -15.87
CA MET A 409 -16.02 4.32 -14.83
C MET A 409 -17.31 4.97 -15.34
N PRO A 410 -18.21 5.39 -14.43
CA PRO A 410 -19.40 6.13 -14.81
C PRO A 410 -19.05 7.35 -15.68
N GLN A 411 -19.89 7.61 -16.68
CA GLN A 411 -19.70 8.73 -17.61
C GLN A 411 -19.88 10.07 -16.90
N ASP A 412 -20.80 10.11 -15.93
CA ASP A 412 -21.03 11.28 -15.09
C ASP A 412 -19.86 11.49 -14.11
N VAL A 413 -19.45 12.76 -13.99
CA VAL A 413 -18.32 13.17 -13.16
C VAL A 413 -18.66 13.01 -11.68
N TYR A 414 -19.91 13.29 -11.31
CA TYR A 414 -20.36 13.18 -9.92
C TYR A 414 -20.37 11.72 -9.46
N GLU A 415 -20.98 10.82 -10.23
CA GLU A 415 -20.98 9.38 -9.95
C GLU A 415 -19.57 8.80 -9.85
N ARG A 416 -18.65 9.29 -10.70
CA ARG A 416 -17.24 8.89 -10.67
C ARG A 416 -16.55 9.30 -9.37
N LEU A 417 -16.80 10.53 -8.88
CA LEU A 417 -16.24 10.98 -7.61
C LEU A 417 -16.77 10.14 -6.44
N MET A 418 -18.07 9.87 -6.43
CA MET A 418 -18.70 8.99 -5.43
C MET A 418 -18.11 7.58 -5.46
N TRP A 419 -17.94 7.01 -6.64
CA TRP A 419 -17.30 5.69 -6.82
C TRP A 419 -15.86 5.67 -6.29
N THR A 420 -15.07 6.72 -6.56
CA THR A 420 -13.69 6.81 -6.03
C THR A 420 -13.66 6.94 -4.51
N ALA A 421 -14.61 7.65 -3.91
CA ALA A 421 -14.76 7.76 -2.46
C ALA A 421 -15.10 6.40 -1.83
N GLN A 422 -16.07 5.67 -2.40
CA GLN A 422 -16.46 4.33 -1.95
C GLN A 422 -15.30 3.32 -2.06
N LEU A 423 -14.55 3.35 -3.17
CA LEU A 423 -13.35 2.51 -3.33
C LEU A 423 -12.27 2.81 -2.28
N LYS A 424 -12.10 4.09 -1.92
CA LYS A 424 -11.15 4.51 -0.88
C LYS A 424 -11.59 4.01 0.49
N GLU A 425 -12.88 4.10 0.79
CA GLU A 425 -13.47 3.60 2.04
C GLU A 425 -13.37 2.07 2.16
N LEU A 426 -13.68 1.33 1.10
CA LEU A 426 -13.53 -0.12 1.05
C LEU A 426 -12.07 -0.56 1.27
N LYS A 427 -11.11 0.15 0.67
CA LYS A 427 -9.68 -0.13 0.89
C LYS A 427 -9.26 0.14 2.33
N ALA A 428 -9.72 1.23 2.93
CA ALA A 428 -9.44 1.56 4.32
C ALA A 428 -10.04 0.52 5.28
N SER A 429 -11.29 0.10 5.03
CA SER A 429 -11.96 -0.95 5.81
C SER A 429 -11.24 -2.30 5.70
N LYS A 430 -10.87 -2.71 4.48
CA LYS A 430 -10.08 -3.94 4.26
C LYS A 430 -8.74 -3.91 4.98
N LEU A 431 -8.04 -2.77 4.92
CA LEU A 431 -6.75 -2.61 5.61
C LEU A 431 -6.91 -2.70 7.14
N LYS A 432 -7.99 -2.12 7.68
CA LYS A 432 -8.32 -2.22 9.10
C LYS A 432 -8.58 -3.66 9.52
N LEU A 433 -9.38 -4.40 8.75
CA LEU A 433 -9.68 -5.81 9.02
C LEU A 433 -8.43 -6.70 8.96
N MET A 434 -7.55 -6.48 7.97
CA MET A 434 -6.27 -7.18 7.89
C MET A 434 -5.37 -6.89 9.10
N ARG A 435 -5.38 -5.66 9.62
CA ARG A 435 -4.65 -5.29 10.83
C ARG A 435 -5.22 -5.98 12.07
N GLU A 436 -6.54 -5.96 12.23
CA GLU A 436 -7.23 -6.65 13.34
C GLU A 436 -6.97 -8.16 13.31
N GLN A 437 -6.95 -8.79 12.11
CA GLN A 437 -6.58 -10.20 11.97
C GLN A 437 -5.12 -10.46 12.37
N ALA A 438 -4.18 -9.61 11.96
CA ALA A 438 -2.78 -9.74 12.37
C ALA A 438 -2.60 -9.58 13.88
N GLU A 439 -3.38 -8.70 14.51
CA GLU A 439 -3.41 -8.54 15.98
C GLU A 439 -3.98 -9.78 16.68
N LEU A 440 -5.03 -10.40 16.12
CA LEU A 440 -5.60 -11.65 16.64
C LEU A 440 -4.64 -12.84 16.48
N GLU A 441 -3.94 -12.95 15.35
CA GLU A 441 -2.92 -13.98 15.14
C GLU A 441 -1.73 -13.81 16.10
N GLY A 442 -1.39 -12.55 16.44
CA GLY A 442 -0.39 -12.22 17.45
C GLY A 442 -0.86 -12.36 18.91
N CYS A 443 -2.15 -12.61 19.14
CA CYS A 443 -2.71 -12.69 20.48
C CYS A 443 -2.36 -14.05 21.14
N THR A 444 -1.47 -14.03 22.12
CA THR A 444 -1.06 -15.23 22.88
C THR A 444 -2.12 -15.72 23.87
N PHE A 445 -3.26 -15.03 23.99
CA PHE A 445 -4.37 -15.47 24.83
C PHE A 445 -5.21 -16.52 24.09
N GLN A 446 -4.81 -17.78 24.22
CA GLN A 446 -5.66 -18.91 23.89
C GLN A 446 -6.45 -19.30 25.16
N PRO A 447 -7.71 -18.87 25.34
CA PRO A 447 -8.49 -19.32 26.47
C PRO A 447 -8.58 -20.84 26.39
N SER A 448 -7.98 -21.52 27.38
CA SER A 448 -8.08 -22.98 27.49
C SER A 448 -9.52 -23.34 27.84
N SER A 449 -10.37 -23.46 26.82
CA SER A 449 -11.71 -24.01 27.00
C SER A 449 -11.56 -25.42 27.55
N GLY A 450 -12.17 -25.63 28.72
CA GLY A 450 -11.76 -26.63 29.70
C GLY A 450 -11.57 -28.04 29.15
N ARG A 451 -10.41 -28.63 29.47
CA ARG A 451 -10.28 -30.09 29.54
C ARG A 451 -11.28 -30.57 30.59
N LYS A 452 -12.43 -31.07 30.15
CA LYS A 452 -13.36 -31.80 31.01
C LYS A 452 -12.57 -32.96 31.62
N ARG A 453 -12.30 -32.88 32.93
CA ARG A 453 -11.82 -34.01 33.72
C ARG A 453 -12.86 -35.11 33.56
N LYS A 454 -12.50 -36.19 32.85
CA LYS A 454 -13.25 -37.45 32.93
C LYS A 454 -13.19 -37.90 34.39
N LYS A 455 -14.35 -37.97 35.04
CA LYS A 455 -14.51 -38.69 36.30
C LYS A 455 -14.42 -40.17 36.06
#